data_AF-A0A428XRQ8-F1
#
_entry.id   AF-A0A428XRQ8-F1
#
_cell.length_a   1.000
_cell.length_b   1.000
_cell.length_c   1.000
_cell.angle_alpha   90.00
_cell.angle_beta   90.00
_cell.angle_gamma   90.00
#
_symmetry.space_group_name_H-M   'P 1'
#
loop_
_entity.id
_entity.type
_entity.pdbx_description
1 polymer ?
#
loop_
_entity_poly.entity_id
_entity_poly.type
_entity_poly.pdbx_seq_one_letter_code
_entity_poly.pdbx_strand_id
1 'polypeptide(L)'
;MVSPILCNIYLHRLDDYVENTLIPEYTRGTRRNRNAEYERLRHRLARARKRGNRDLARQLRRRQASLPSVDCRDPGYRRLRYVRYADDMLLGFAGPKTEAEAIKQRLTKFMRDELRLNLSQEKTLITHARTRAARFLGYEITTQTGTGGRKTAEGSMRLRVPIQVIKNSCATYLRGGKPAAQRALQNLHDHDIVAAFGAHY
;
A
#
# COMPACT_ATOMS: atom_id res chain seq x y z
N MET A 1 3.66 -14.13 -31.49
CA MET A 1 3.11 -13.53 -30.26
C MET A 1 3.11 -14.54 -29.09
N VAL A 2 4.27 -15.11 -28.74
CA VAL A 2 4.38 -16.09 -27.63
C VAL A 2 5.03 -15.48 -26.38
N SER A 3 5.55 -14.25 -26.48
CA SER A 3 6.32 -13.56 -25.43
C SER A 3 5.61 -13.45 -24.08
N PRO A 4 4.31 -13.10 -23.98
CA PRO A 4 3.65 -12.94 -22.68
C PRO A 4 3.47 -14.27 -21.94
N ILE A 5 3.19 -15.34 -22.70
CA ILE A 5 2.96 -16.69 -22.16
C ILE A 5 4.28 -17.27 -21.63
N LEU A 6 5.36 -17.10 -22.38
CA LEU A 6 6.69 -17.56 -21.98
C LEU A 6 7.22 -16.80 -20.77
N CYS A 7 7.04 -15.47 -20.70
CA CYS A 7 7.42 -14.70 -19.51
C CYS A 7 6.66 -15.18 -18.26
N ASN A 8 5.35 -15.46 -18.38
CA ASN A 8 4.57 -15.94 -17.25
C ASN A 8 5.00 -17.33 -16.76
N ILE A 9 5.29 -18.27 -17.68
CA ILE A 9 5.79 -19.61 -17.32
C ILE A 9 7.20 -19.51 -16.73
N TYR A 10 8.05 -18.65 -17.27
CA TYR A 10 9.42 -18.47 -16.82
C TYR A 10 9.49 -17.86 -15.41
N LEU A 11 8.62 -16.89 -15.12
CA LEU A 11 8.55 -16.22 -13.81
C LEU A 11 7.82 -17.05 -12.74
N HIS A 12 7.11 -18.12 -13.11
CA HIS A 12 6.49 -19.03 -12.14
C HIS A 12 7.50 -19.63 -11.15
N ARG A 13 8.72 -19.95 -11.61
CA ARG A 13 9.77 -20.48 -10.72
C ARG A 13 10.17 -19.50 -9.61
N LEU A 14 10.12 -18.20 -9.92
CA LEU A 14 10.34 -17.16 -8.92
C LEU A 14 9.17 -17.12 -7.94
N ASP A 15 7.94 -17.21 -8.43
CA ASP A 15 6.74 -17.26 -7.59
C ASP A 15 6.82 -18.44 -6.61
N ASP A 16 7.17 -19.63 -7.10
CA ASP A 16 7.38 -20.83 -6.29
C ASP A 16 8.45 -20.64 -5.21
N TYR A 17 9.58 -20.04 -5.56
CA TYR A 17 10.66 -19.77 -4.59
C TYR A 17 10.21 -18.80 -3.51
N VAL A 18 9.49 -17.74 -3.88
CA VAL A 18 8.97 -16.76 -2.93
C VAL A 18 7.93 -17.40 -2.02
N GLU A 19 7.00 -18.17 -2.58
CA GLU A 19 5.90 -18.78 -1.83
C GLU A 19 6.37 -19.89 -0.90
N ASN A 20 7.29 -20.74 -1.36
CA ASN A 20 7.75 -21.90 -0.57
C ASN A 20 8.88 -21.56 0.40
N THR A 21 9.73 -20.58 0.10
CA THR A 21 10.93 -20.30 0.91
C THR A 21 10.81 -18.97 1.65
N LEU A 22 10.59 -17.87 0.92
CA LEU A 22 10.64 -16.53 1.52
C LEU A 22 9.43 -16.22 2.40
N ILE A 23 8.22 -16.58 1.98
CA ILE A 23 7.01 -16.29 2.76
C ILE A 23 7.04 -17.03 4.10
N PRO A 24 7.33 -18.35 4.19
CA PRO A 24 7.34 -19.06 5.46
C PRO A 24 8.47 -18.61 6.40
N GLU A 25 9.67 -18.33 5.88
CA GLU A 25 10.81 -17.91 6.73
C GLU A 25 10.59 -16.54 7.38
N TYR A 26 10.01 -15.60 6.62
CA TYR A 26 9.83 -14.21 7.02
C TYR A 26 8.39 -13.87 7.46
N THR A 27 7.51 -14.87 7.55
CA THR A 27 6.18 -14.72 8.16
C THR A 27 6.17 -15.38 9.53
N ARG A 28 6.13 -14.56 10.58
CA ARG A 28 6.13 -15.00 11.97
C ARG A 28 5.05 -14.26 12.75
N GLY A 29 4.33 -15.01 13.59
CA GLY A 29 3.28 -14.45 14.44
C GLY A 29 1.94 -14.31 13.72
N THR A 30 0.87 -14.68 14.43
CA THR A 30 -0.51 -14.57 13.93
C THR A 30 -1.03 -13.15 14.05
N ARG A 31 -0.73 -12.47 15.18
CA ARG A 31 -1.17 -11.12 15.51
C ARG A 31 -0.05 -10.34 16.20
N ARG A 32 -0.01 -9.02 15.99
CA ARG A 32 0.88 -8.11 16.73
C ARG A 32 0.47 -8.04 18.19
N ASN A 33 1.45 -7.92 19.09
CA ASN A 33 1.19 -7.67 20.49
C ASN A 33 0.46 -6.33 20.68
N ARG A 34 -0.46 -6.34 21.65
CA ARG A 34 -1.16 -5.12 22.06
C ARG A 34 -0.25 -4.27 22.92
N ASN A 35 -0.35 -2.95 22.77
CA ASN A 35 0.40 -2.05 23.62
C ASN A 35 -0.17 -2.06 25.05
N ALA A 36 0.63 -2.46 26.03
CA ALA A 36 0.22 -2.52 27.43
C ALA A 36 -0.17 -1.15 27.99
N GLU A 37 0.50 -0.07 27.59
CA GLU A 37 0.15 1.29 28.01
C GLU A 37 -1.21 1.73 27.47
N TYR A 38 -1.50 1.37 26.23
CA TYR A 38 -2.78 1.64 25.60
C TYR A 38 -3.91 0.90 26.32
N GLU A 39 -3.73 -0.38 26.65
CA GLU A 39 -4.71 -1.18 27.41
C GLU A 39 -4.91 -0.61 28.83
N ARG A 40 -3.84 -0.22 29.53
CA ARG A 40 -3.95 0.46 30.84
C ARG A 40 -4.80 1.72 30.77
N LEU A 41 -4.59 2.58 29.76
CA LEU A 41 -5.38 3.79 29.57
C LEU A 41 -6.83 3.48 29.20
N ARG A 42 -7.07 2.47 28.36
CA ARG A 42 -8.41 1.99 28.02
C ARG A 42 -9.18 1.56 29.26
N HIS A 43 -8.56 0.77 30.16
CA HIS A 43 -9.17 0.35 31.41
C HIS A 43 -9.46 1.54 32.34
N ARG A 44 -8.52 2.50 32.47
CA ARG A 44 -8.74 3.72 33.27
C ARG A 44 -9.88 4.57 32.71
N LEU A 45 -9.99 4.68 31.40
CA LEU A 45 -11.04 5.43 30.72
C LEU A 45 -12.42 4.76 30.90
N ALA A 46 -12.49 3.43 30.84
CA ALA A 46 -13.71 2.68 31.14
C ALA A 46 -14.16 2.90 32.60
N ARG A 47 -13.22 2.88 33.56
CA ARG A 47 -13.52 3.18 34.99
C ARG A 47 -13.99 4.63 35.18
N ALA A 48 -13.37 5.60 34.52
CA ALA A 48 -13.75 7.01 34.58
C ALA A 48 -15.17 7.26 34.03
N ARG A 49 -15.53 6.60 32.93
CA ARG A 49 -16.88 6.65 32.36
C ARG A 49 -17.93 6.05 33.29
N LYS A 50 -17.64 4.89 33.91
CA LYS A 50 -18.54 4.28 34.90
C LYS A 50 -18.80 5.18 36.11
N ARG A 51 -17.80 5.97 36.54
CA ARG A 51 -17.92 6.93 37.64
C ARG A 51 -18.55 8.28 37.24
N GLY A 52 -18.88 8.49 35.97
CA GLY A 52 -19.48 9.76 35.49
C GLY A 52 -18.51 10.94 35.34
N ASN A 53 -17.20 10.76 35.59
CA ASN A 53 -16.21 11.83 35.49
C ASN A 53 -15.85 12.15 34.03
N ARG A 54 -16.54 13.14 33.46
CA ARG A 54 -16.42 13.55 32.05
C ARG A 54 -15.05 14.18 31.72
N ASP A 55 -14.49 14.99 32.61
CA ASP A 55 -13.22 15.70 32.34
C ASP A 55 -12.02 14.76 32.35
N LEU A 56 -11.96 13.86 33.34
CA LEU A 56 -10.92 12.85 33.41
C LEU A 56 -11.00 11.87 32.22
N ALA A 57 -12.22 11.51 31.79
CA ALA A 57 -12.42 10.72 30.58
C ALA A 57 -11.93 11.46 29.31
N ARG A 58 -12.13 12.79 29.22
CA ARG A 58 -11.66 13.61 28.09
C ARG A 58 -10.13 13.67 28.04
N GLN A 59 -9.47 13.89 29.17
CA GLN A 59 -8.00 13.90 29.26
C GLN A 59 -7.39 12.54 28.88
N LEU A 60 -7.94 11.45 29.44
CA LEU A 60 -7.49 10.09 29.10
C LEU A 60 -7.70 9.76 27.62
N ARG A 61 -8.79 10.25 27.01
CA ARG A 61 -9.04 10.07 25.57
C ARG A 61 -8.00 10.80 24.72
N ARG A 62 -7.58 12.01 25.09
CA ARG A 62 -6.51 12.74 24.40
C ARG A 62 -5.18 11.98 24.50
N ARG A 63 -4.84 11.47 25.68
CA ARG A 63 -3.64 10.64 25.87
C ARG A 63 -3.70 9.30 25.13
N GLN A 64 -4.88 8.69 25.04
CA GLN A 64 -5.09 7.50 24.22
C GLN A 64 -5.00 7.80 22.72
N ALA A 65 -5.30 9.03 22.30
CA ALA A 65 -5.20 9.46 20.91
C ALA A 65 -3.74 9.59 20.44
N SER A 66 -2.77 9.85 21.32
CA SER A 66 -1.36 9.87 20.91
C SER A 66 -0.70 8.49 20.86
N LEU A 67 -1.25 7.50 21.57
CA LEU A 67 -0.64 6.16 21.65
C LEU A 67 -1.18 5.20 20.59
N PRO A 68 -0.31 4.37 19.98
CA PRO A 68 -0.74 3.30 19.08
C PRO A 68 -1.40 2.16 19.87
N SER A 69 -2.46 1.58 19.29
CA SER A 69 -3.22 0.46 19.89
C SER A 69 -2.43 -0.85 19.89
N VAL A 70 -1.69 -1.09 18.80
CA VAL A 70 -0.83 -2.25 18.60
C VAL A 70 0.63 -1.80 18.60
N ASP A 71 1.50 -2.69 19.09
CA ASP A 71 2.92 -2.41 19.03
C ASP A 71 3.39 -2.50 17.57
N CYS A 72 3.88 -1.37 17.06
CA CYS A 72 4.28 -1.25 15.66
C CYS A 72 5.68 -1.82 15.39
N ARG A 73 6.48 -2.00 16.45
CA ARG A 73 7.87 -2.51 16.37
C ARG A 73 8.01 -3.87 17.05
N ASP A 74 6.93 -4.63 17.11
CA ASP A 74 6.93 -5.97 17.69
C ASP A 74 7.93 -6.88 16.94
N PRO A 75 9.02 -7.35 17.59
CA PRO A 75 10.00 -8.23 16.95
C PRO A 75 9.43 -9.61 16.62
N GLY A 76 8.35 -10.02 17.29
CA GLY A 76 7.68 -11.30 17.11
C GLY A 76 6.70 -11.34 15.95
N TYR A 77 6.36 -10.19 15.35
CA TYR A 77 5.43 -10.12 14.22
C TYR A 77 6.16 -9.72 12.94
N ARG A 78 6.25 -10.67 12.02
CA ARG A 78 6.79 -10.48 10.67
C ARG A 78 5.77 -10.96 9.66
N ARG A 79 5.58 -10.21 8.58
CA ARG A 79 4.70 -10.65 7.50
C ARG A 79 5.24 -10.19 6.17
N LEU A 80 5.46 -11.15 5.28
CA LEU A 80 5.80 -10.90 3.90
C LEU A 80 4.54 -11.15 3.04
N ARG A 81 4.26 -10.22 2.13
CA ARG A 81 3.24 -10.36 1.09
C ARG A 81 3.90 -10.17 -0.26
N TYR A 82 3.53 -11.00 -1.21
CA TYR A 82 4.04 -10.97 -2.58
C TYR A 82 2.88 -10.76 -3.54
N VAL A 83 3.07 -9.89 -4.52
CA VAL A 83 2.14 -9.67 -5.64
C VAL A 83 2.97 -9.46 -6.91
N ARG A 84 2.62 -10.15 -7.99
CA ARG A 84 3.24 -9.99 -9.31
C ARG A 84 2.19 -9.63 -10.35
N TYR A 85 2.56 -8.75 -11.28
CA TYR A 85 1.80 -8.43 -12.47
C TYR A 85 2.75 -8.37 -13.67
N ALA A 86 2.69 -9.37 -14.55
CA ALA A 86 3.64 -9.55 -15.64
C ALA A 86 5.10 -9.46 -15.13
N ASP A 87 5.82 -8.41 -15.54
CA ASP A 87 7.22 -8.15 -15.19
C ASP A 87 7.38 -7.32 -13.89
N ASP A 88 6.31 -6.68 -13.41
CA ASP A 88 6.32 -5.86 -12.21
C ASP A 88 5.97 -6.70 -10.98
N MET A 89 6.82 -6.63 -9.95
CA MET A 89 6.63 -7.35 -8.69
C MET A 89 6.69 -6.41 -7.49
N LEU A 90 5.86 -6.69 -6.50
CA LEU A 90 5.72 -5.93 -5.28
C LEU A 90 5.83 -6.85 -4.06
N LEU A 91 6.76 -6.53 -3.18
CA LEU A 91 6.90 -7.18 -1.88
C LEU A 91 6.51 -6.22 -0.75
N GLY A 92 5.46 -6.57 -0.02
CA GLY A 92 5.06 -5.91 1.21
C GLY A 92 5.67 -6.61 2.41
N PHE A 93 6.70 -6.02 3.03
CA PHE A 93 7.32 -6.56 4.22
C PHE A 93 7.03 -5.72 5.45
N ALA A 94 6.52 -6.36 6.51
CA ALA A 94 6.35 -5.77 7.83
C ALA A 94 7.46 -6.26 8.76
N GLY A 95 8.52 -5.46 8.92
CA GLY A 95 9.67 -5.77 9.77
C GLY A 95 10.77 -4.71 9.69
N PRO A 96 11.96 -4.98 10.24
CA PRO A 96 13.09 -4.06 10.19
C PRO A 96 13.66 -3.92 8.77
N LYS A 97 14.27 -2.76 8.49
CA LYS A 97 14.86 -2.47 7.16
C LYS A 97 15.97 -3.45 6.78
N THR A 98 16.76 -3.91 7.74
CA THR A 98 17.86 -4.86 7.54
C THR A 98 17.38 -6.17 6.94
N GLU A 99 16.23 -6.68 7.38
CA GLU A 99 15.63 -7.90 6.82
C GLU A 99 15.07 -7.67 5.42
N ALA A 100 14.50 -6.49 5.15
CA ALA A 100 14.07 -6.14 3.80
C ALA A 100 15.26 -6.10 2.81
N GLU A 101 16.41 -5.59 3.26
CA GLU A 101 17.65 -5.59 2.49
C GLU A 101 18.17 -7.02 2.24
N ALA A 102 18.09 -7.90 3.24
CA ALA A 102 18.44 -9.32 3.08
C ALA A 102 17.53 -10.05 2.08
N ILE A 103 16.21 -9.80 2.13
CA ILE A 103 15.25 -10.34 1.16
C ILE A 103 15.59 -9.86 -0.26
N LYS A 104 15.90 -8.56 -0.42
CA LYS A 104 16.33 -8.00 -1.72
C LYS A 104 17.58 -8.69 -2.24
N GLN A 105 18.58 -8.91 -1.40
CA GLN A 105 19.82 -9.60 -1.80
C GLN A 105 19.56 -11.04 -2.23
N ARG A 106 18.75 -11.79 -1.46
CA ARG A 106 18.36 -13.17 -1.79
C ARG A 106 17.61 -13.26 -3.12
N LEU A 107 16.65 -12.38 -3.35
CA LEU A 107 15.93 -12.30 -4.63
C LEU A 107 16.87 -11.96 -5.78
N THR A 108 17.78 -11.00 -5.58
CA THR A 108 18.76 -10.62 -6.61
C THR A 108 19.68 -11.80 -6.96
N LYS A 109 20.10 -12.57 -5.97
CA LYS A 109 20.92 -13.77 -6.17
C LYS A 109 20.14 -14.84 -6.93
N PHE A 110 18.93 -15.14 -6.51
CA PHE A 110 18.06 -16.11 -7.18
C PHE A 110 17.80 -15.75 -8.65
N MET A 111 17.51 -14.48 -8.94
CA MET A 111 17.28 -14.03 -10.31
C MET A 111 18.54 -14.06 -11.20
N ARG A 112 19.74 -13.90 -10.61
CA ARG A 112 21.01 -14.08 -11.33
C ARG A 112 21.34 -15.55 -11.56
N ASP A 113 21.17 -16.39 -10.54
CA ASP A 113 21.62 -17.79 -10.57
C ASP A 113 20.66 -18.65 -11.41
N GLU A 114 19.35 -18.53 -11.19
CA GLU A 114 18.35 -19.36 -11.88
C GLU A 114 17.84 -18.74 -13.18
N LEU A 115 17.52 -17.44 -13.16
CA LEU A 115 16.93 -16.77 -14.33
C LEU A 115 17.99 -16.12 -15.24
N ARG A 116 19.26 -16.04 -14.82
CA ARG A 116 20.33 -15.31 -15.53
C ARG A 116 19.92 -13.89 -15.95
N LEU A 117 18.99 -13.29 -15.20
CA LEU A 117 18.46 -11.95 -15.46
C LEU A 117 19.19 -10.94 -14.59
N ASN A 118 19.77 -9.92 -15.22
CA ASN A 118 20.37 -8.80 -14.51
C ASN A 118 19.29 -7.80 -14.10
N LEU A 119 18.91 -7.86 -12.82
CA LEU A 119 18.02 -6.89 -12.20
C LEU A 119 18.72 -5.52 -12.12
N SER A 120 18.10 -4.49 -12.69
CA SER A 120 18.52 -3.11 -12.44
C SER A 120 18.25 -2.76 -10.97
N GLN A 121 19.30 -2.59 -10.18
CA GLN A 121 19.21 -2.27 -8.75
C GLN A 121 18.51 -0.93 -8.50
N GLU A 122 18.54 -0.04 -9.49
CA GLU A 122 17.92 1.29 -9.45
C GLU A 122 16.39 1.23 -9.50
N LYS A 123 15.83 0.22 -10.18
CA LYS A 123 14.37 0.04 -10.27
C LYS A 123 13.78 -0.54 -8.98
N THR A 124 14.56 -1.29 -8.21
CA THR A 124 14.12 -1.96 -6.97
C THR A 124 14.37 -1.09 -5.73
N LEU A 125 13.65 0.02 -5.64
CA LEU A 125 13.74 0.95 -4.51
C LEU A 125 12.99 0.39 -3.28
N ILE A 126 13.69 0.15 -2.17
CA ILE A 126 13.05 -0.15 -0.89
C ILE A 126 12.45 1.15 -0.35
N THR A 127 11.12 1.24 -0.28
CA THR A 127 10.42 2.42 0.23
C THR A 127 9.63 2.08 1.49
N HIS A 128 9.63 3.02 2.45
CA HIS A 128 8.84 2.88 3.66
C HIS A 128 7.42 3.43 3.42
N ALA A 129 6.42 2.55 3.41
CA ALA A 129 5.05 2.85 2.99
C ALA A 129 4.31 3.94 3.80
N ARG A 130 4.81 4.29 5.00
CA ARG A 130 4.31 5.41 5.82
C ARG A 130 4.90 6.77 5.40
N THR A 131 6.11 6.77 4.85
CA THR A 131 6.88 7.99 4.57
C THR A 131 6.81 8.37 3.10
N ARG A 132 6.82 7.37 2.22
CA ARG A 132 6.73 7.54 0.76
C ARG A 132 5.75 6.53 0.19
N ALA A 133 4.91 6.98 -0.73
CA ALA A 133 4.04 6.10 -1.50
C ALA A 133 4.88 5.22 -2.44
N ALA A 134 4.60 3.93 -2.50
CA ALA A 134 5.17 3.06 -3.53
C ALA A 134 4.30 3.16 -4.79
N ARG A 135 4.91 3.22 -5.97
CA ARG A 135 4.16 3.23 -7.25
C ARG A 135 4.14 1.82 -7.84
N PHE A 136 2.96 1.34 -8.18
CA PHE A 136 2.74 0.02 -8.79
C PHE A 136 1.56 0.10 -9.77
N LEU A 137 1.77 -0.30 -11.02
CA LEU A 137 0.75 -0.29 -12.09
C LEU A 137 0.02 1.06 -12.27
N GLY A 138 0.73 2.18 -12.11
CA GLY A 138 0.12 3.51 -12.18
C GLY A 138 -0.68 3.92 -10.95
N TYR A 139 -0.73 3.09 -9.90
CA TYR A 139 -1.31 3.41 -8.59
C TYR A 139 -0.23 3.72 -7.54
N GLU A 140 -0.57 4.59 -6.61
CA GLU A 140 0.21 4.89 -5.41
C GLU A 140 -0.33 4.06 -4.22
N ILE A 141 0.51 3.18 -3.71
CA ILE A 141 0.26 2.37 -2.52
C ILE A 141 0.77 3.15 -1.31
N THR A 142 -0.16 3.49 -0.42
CA THR A 142 0.13 4.23 0.82
C THR A 142 -0.48 3.51 2.02
N THR A 143 0.08 3.67 3.20
CA THR A 143 -0.62 3.26 4.42
C THR A 143 -1.63 4.33 4.81
N GLN A 144 -2.87 3.94 5.12
CA GLN A 144 -3.86 4.87 5.62
C GLN A 144 -3.42 5.38 7.00
N THR A 145 -3.26 6.69 7.11
CA THR A 145 -3.20 7.42 8.37
C THR A 145 -4.64 7.80 8.74
N GLY A 146 -5.01 7.61 10.00
CA GLY A 146 -6.40 7.74 10.45
C GLY A 146 -6.87 9.19 10.37
N THR A 147 -7.53 9.57 9.27
CA THR A 147 -8.24 10.84 9.17
C THR A 147 -9.64 10.65 9.76
N GLY A 148 -9.97 11.40 10.83
CA GLY A 148 -11.32 11.42 11.41
C GLY A 148 -11.54 10.56 12.67
N GLY A 149 -10.51 10.33 13.49
CA GLY A 149 -10.68 9.75 14.84
C GLY A 149 -10.98 8.24 14.89
N ARG A 150 -11.05 7.56 13.74
CA ARG A 150 -11.10 6.09 13.63
C ARG A 150 -9.70 5.52 13.40
N LYS A 151 -9.05 5.11 14.48
CA LYS A 151 -7.73 4.45 14.47
C LYS A 151 -7.73 3.02 13.92
N THR A 152 -8.91 2.42 13.72
CA THR A 152 -9.02 1.04 13.21
C THR A 152 -8.49 0.90 11.78
N ALA A 153 -8.47 1.99 11.02
CA ALA A 153 -7.91 2.04 9.68
C ALA A 153 -6.44 2.52 9.64
N GLU A 154 -5.82 2.79 10.80
CA GLU A 154 -4.40 3.15 10.84
C GLU A 154 -3.55 1.93 10.53
N GLY A 155 -2.93 1.91 9.35
CA GLY A 155 -2.05 0.85 8.90
C GLY A 155 -2.66 -0.15 7.90
N SER A 156 -3.90 0.04 7.46
CA SER A 156 -4.39 -0.64 6.26
C SER A 156 -3.69 -0.08 5.01
N MET A 157 -3.39 -0.95 4.05
CA MET A 157 -2.92 -0.52 2.74
C MET A 157 -4.07 0.18 2.01
N ARG A 158 -3.80 1.36 1.47
CA ARG A 158 -4.72 2.14 0.64
C ARG A 158 -4.11 2.32 -0.75
N LEU A 159 -4.88 1.92 -1.75
CA LEU A 159 -4.61 2.23 -3.15
C LEU A 159 -5.11 3.65 -3.44
N ARG A 160 -4.25 4.47 -4.04
CA ARG A 160 -4.56 5.83 -4.44
C ARG A 160 -4.18 6.01 -5.90
N VAL A 161 -5.01 6.68 -6.69
CA VAL A 161 -4.61 7.14 -8.02
C VAL A 161 -3.70 8.36 -7.86
N PRO A 162 -2.51 8.39 -8.48
CA PRO A 162 -1.62 9.54 -8.42
C PRO A 162 -2.35 10.81 -8.85
N ILE A 163 -2.17 11.88 -8.09
CA ILE A 163 -2.79 13.18 -8.40
C ILE A 163 -2.39 13.65 -9.80
N GLN A 164 -1.19 13.31 -10.25
CA GLN A 164 -0.73 13.67 -11.59
C GLN A 164 -1.56 13.00 -12.69
N VAL A 165 -1.94 11.74 -12.53
CA VAL A 165 -2.79 11.03 -13.50
C VAL A 165 -4.17 11.68 -13.53
N ILE A 166 -4.76 11.95 -12.36
CA ILE A 166 -6.04 12.67 -12.27
C ILE A 166 -5.94 14.05 -12.94
N LYS A 167 -4.89 14.83 -12.64
CA LYS A 167 -4.67 16.15 -13.24
C LYS A 167 -4.50 16.07 -14.75
N ASN A 168 -3.75 15.09 -15.27
CA ASN A 168 -3.54 14.90 -16.70
C ASN A 168 -4.84 14.49 -17.40
N SER A 169 -5.59 13.55 -16.84
CA SER A 169 -6.90 13.15 -17.36
C SER A 169 -7.90 14.31 -17.33
N CYS A 170 -7.94 15.10 -16.26
CA CYS A 170 -8.79 16.28 -16.18
C CYS A 170 -8.31 17.42 -17.09
N ALA A 171 -7.00 17.58 -17.33
CA ALA A 171 -6.47 18.65 -18.19
C ALA A 171 -7.04 18.61 -19.60
N THR A 172 -7.34 17.42 -20.14
CA THR A 172 -8.00 17.23 -21.44
C THR A 172 -9.39 17.87 -21.52
N TYR A 173 -10.03 18.07 -20.37
CA TYR A 173 -11.38 18.63 -20.23
C TYR A 173 -11.40 20.01 -19.55
N LEU A 174 -10.23 20.57 -19.19
CA LEU A 174 -10.10 21.84 -18.50
C LEU A 174 -9.32 22.84 -19.35
N ARG A 175 -9.85 24.06 -19.54
CA ARG A 175 -9.11 25.19 -20.11
C ARG A 175 -9.01 26.29 -19.06
N GLY A 176 -7.81 26.63 -18.63
CA GLY A 176 -7.59 27.63 -17.56
C GLY A 176 -8.16 27.22 -16.19
N GLY A 177 -8.24 25.92 -15.90
CA GLY A 177 -8.76 25.40 -14.62
C GLY A 177 -10.28 25.36 -14.51
N LYS A 178 -11.02 25.74 -15.57
CA LYS A 178 -12.48 25.59 -15.66
C LYS A 178 -12.84 24.51 -16.68
N PRO A 179 -13.96 23.77 -16.46
CA PRO A 179 -14.49 22.86 -17.47
C PRO A 179 -14.73 23.61 -18.76
N ALA A 180 -14.17 23.11 -19.87
CA ALA A 180 -14.26 23.77 -21.16
C ALA A 180 -14.81 22.81 -22.20
N ALA A 181 -15.72 23.31 -23.05
CA ALA A 181 -16.24 22.54 -24.17
C ALA A 181 -15.10 22.17 -25.13
N GLN A 182 -15.04 20.89 -25.50
CA GLN A 182 -14.12 20.43 -26.53
C GLN A 182 -14.68 20.81 -27.90
N ARG A 183 -13.99 21.73 -28.59
CA ARG A 183 -14.36 22.19 -29.94
C ARG A 183 -14.49 21.03 -30.96
N ALA A 184 -13.74 19.94 -30.76
CA ALA A 184 -13.79 18.76 -31.62
C ALA A 184 -15.10 17.96 -31.48
N LEU A 185 -15.77 18.03 -30.33
CA LEU A 185 -17.03 17.32 -30.07
C LEU A 185 -18.27 18.20 -30.31
N GLN A 186 -18.10 19.51 -30.55
CA GLN A 186 -19.20 20.45 -30.76
C GLN A 186 -19.96 20.21 -32.08
N ASN A 187 -19.32 19.57 -33.06
CA ASN A 187 -19.88 19.35 -34.40
C ASN A 187 -20.38 17.91 -34.59
N LEU A 188 -20.28 17.06 -33.57
CA LEU A 188 -20.73 15.67 -33.63
C LEU A 188 -22.21 15.58 -33.24
N HIS A 189 -22.90 14.56 -33.74
CA HIS A 189 -24.29 14.32 -33.38
C HIS A 189 -24.38 13.84 -31.92
N ASP A 190 -25.48 14.16 -31.23
CA ASP A 190 -25.71 13.82 -29.81
C ASP A 190 -25.36 12.37 -29.44
N HIS A 191 -25.63 11.40 -30.33
CA HIS A 191 -25.33 9.98 -30.09
C HIS A 191 -23.81 9.70 -30.13
N ASP A 192 -23.07 10.34 -31.04
CA ASP A 192 -21.62 10.22 -31.15
C ASP A 192 -20.91 10.89 -29.98
N ILE A 193 -21.46 12.00 -29.46
CA ILE A 193 -20.95 12.66 -28.26
C ILE A 193 -21.07 11.73 -27.07
N VAL A 194 -22.25 11.14 -26.84
CA VAL A 194 -22.47 10.19 -25.73
C VAL A 194 -21.60 8.94 -25.89
N ALA A 195 -21.46 8.41 -27.11
CA ALA A 195 -20.60 7.26 -27.37
C ALA A 195 -19.11 7.56 -27.13
N ALA A 196 -18.62 8.74 -27.55
CA ALA A 196 -17.24 9.17 -27.32
C ALA A 196 -16.93 9.32 -25.83
N PHE A 197 -17.84 9.93 -25.05
CA PHE A 197 -17.69 10.00 -23.60
C PHE A 197 -17.84 8.63 -22.92
N GLY A 198 -18.68 7.75 -23.45
CA GLY A 198 -18.84 6.37 -22.97
C GLY A 198 -17.60 5.49 -23.20
N ALA A 199 -16.84 5.74 -24.27
CA ALA A 199 -15.59 5.04 -24.56
C ALA A 199 -14.40 5.46 -23.68
N HIS A 200 -14.51 6.59 -22.98
CA HIS A 200 -13.47 7.14 -22.11
C HIS A 200 -13.66 6.82 -20.61
N TYR A 201 -14.64 5.98 -20.27
CA TYR A 201 -14.97 5.54 -18.91
C TYR A 201 -14.40 4.19 -18.54
#